data_AF-C6JRZ6-F1
#
_entry.id   AF-C6JRZ6-F1
#
_cell.length_a   1.000
_cell.length_b   1.000
_cell.length_c   1.000
_cell.angle_alpha   90.00
_cell.angle_beta   90.00
_cell.angle_gamma   90.00
#
_symmetry.space_group_name_H-M   'P 1'
#
loop_
_entity.id
_entity.type
_entity.pdbx_description
1 polymer ?
#
loop_
_entity_poly.entity_id
_entity_poly.type
_entity_poly.pdbx_seq_one_letter_code
_entity_poly.pdbx_strand_id
1 'polypeptide(L)'
;MNVMTTSMLRSILRCRATKGSPQEKHGSWFRKVAKKGQKLPIEVAEGKKRPAVPLQAAKLASETSIFLRDQLPIYTSWKTYENDAGKAQVQKVLDKVATRLDVDIKNDGPSKAACTDIVKRGVRQQRYHLKRKYYDESLTKEQLLAMEPPPKMKKQEWVNLVEYWCEPKNQVFALINSFLTVKWNICK
;
A
#
# COMPACT_ATOMS: atom_id res chain seq x y z
N MET A 1 32.31 -35.56 15.36
CA MET A 1 31.59 -34.60 16.24
C MET A 1 32.43 -33.34 16.35
N ASN A 2 32.16 -32.31 15.55
CA ASN A 2 32.85 -31.01 15.68
C ASN A 2 31.87 -30.01 16.31
N VAL A 3 32.07 -29.77 17.60
CA VAL A 3 31.31 -28.81 18.40
C VAL A 3 31.80 -27.41 17.99
N MET A 4 31.02 -26.71 17.17
CA MET A 4 31.20 -25.27 16.98
C MET A 4 31.05 -24.58 18.34
N THR A 5 32.15 -24.02 18.83
CA THR A 5 32.18 -23.33 20.12
C THR A 5 31.30 -22.08 20.08
N THR A 6 30.65 -21.80 21.21
CA THR A 6 29.75 -20.67 21.47
C THR A 6 30.37 -19.30 21.21
N SER A 7 31.70 -19.21 21.00
CA SER A 7 32.39 -17.97 20.66
C SER A 7 32.23 -17.58 19.18
N MET A 8 32.19 -18.54 18.23
CA MET A 8 31.96 -18.23 16.79
C MET A 8 30.53 -17.76 16.52
N LEU A 9 29.53 -18.32 17.21
CA LEU A 9 28.14 -17.89 17.09
C LEU A 9 27.92 -16.45 17.61
N ARG A 10 28.71 -16.00 18.60
CA ARG A 10 28.67 -14.61 19.10
C ARG A 10 29.34 -13.59 18.19
N SER A 11 30.18 -14.02 17.24
CA SER A 11 30.78 -13.13 16.23
C SER A 11 29.84 -12.96 15.03
N ILE A 12 29.10 -14.01 14.63
CA ILE A 12 28.11 -13.93 13.55
C ILE A 12 26.87 -13.13 13.99
N LEU A 13 26.42 -13.25 15.25
CA LEU A 13 25.29 -12.47 15.76
C LEU A 13 25.58 -10.97 16.00
N ARG A 14 26.86 -10.55 16.02
CA ARG A 14 27.25 -9.14 16.26
C ARG A 14 27.29 -8.27 15.01
N CYS A 15 27.23 -8.85 13.80
CA CYS A 15 27.18 -8.06 12.56
C CYS A 15 25.76 -7.65 12.15
N ARG A 16 24.73 -8.01 12.92
CA ARG A 16 23.31 -7.67 12.63
C ARG A 16 22.71 -6.65 13.59
N ALA A 17 23.54 -5.94 14.35
CA ALA A 17 23.11 -4.85 15.21
C ALA A 17 23.52 -3.49 14.61
N THR A 18 22.51 -2.82 14.04
CA THR A 18 22.33 -1.37 14.01
C THR A 18 23.43 -0.51 13.39
N LYS A 19 23.56 -0.53 12.06
CA LYS A 19 23.65 0.74 11.33
C LYS A 19 22.25 1.04 10.81
N GLY A 20 21.55 1.96 11.47
CA GLY A 20 20.21 2.36 11.07
C GLY A 20 20.19 2.67 9.57
N SER A 21 19.28 2.03 8.85
CA SER A 21 19.19 2.21 7.40
C SER A 21 18.93 3.70 7.09
N PRO A 22 19.34 4.22 5.92
CA PRO A 22 19.07 5.61 5.55
C PRO A 22 17.59 6.03 5.76
N GLN A 23 16.66 5.08 5.65
CA GLN A 23 15.23 5.25 5.90
C GLN A 23 14.90 5.66 7.35
N GLU A 24 15.66 5.18 8.33
CA GLU A 24 15.43 5.41 9.76
C GLU A 24 15.73 6.87 10.17
N LYS A 25 16.74 7.48 9.54
CA LYS A 25 17.08 8.91 9.74
C LYS A 25 15.97 9.84 9.26
N HIS A 26 15.34 9.52 8.13
CA HIS A 26 14.21 10.29 7.60
C HIS A 26 12.97 10.19 8.51
N GLY A 27 12.66 8.99 9.03
CA GLY A 27 11.57 8.79 9.98
C GLY A 27 11.71 9.61 11.27
N SER A 28 12.94 9.71 11.80
CA SER A 28 13.26 10.55 12.96
C SER A 28 13.02 12.04 12.69
N TRP A 29 13.48 12.54 11.54
CA TRP A 29 13.27 13.94 11.14
C TRP A 29 11.78 14.28 10.99
N PHE A 30 11.00 13.44 10.31
CA PHE A 30 9.56 13.67 10.15
C PHE A 30 8.81 13.70 11.49
N ARG A 31 9.21 12.87 12.46
CA ARG A 31 8.64 12.89 13.81
C ARG A 31 8.96 14.20 14.54
N LYS A 32 10.17 14.76 14.36
CA LYS A 32 10.57 16.04 14.93
C LYS A 32 9.80 17.22 14.33
N VAL A 33 9.59 17.24 13.01
CA VAL A 33 8.80 18.30 12.34
C VAL A 33 7.33 18.26 12.78
N ALA A 34 6.73 17.07 12.88
CA ALA A 34 5.37 16.91 13.39
C ALA A 34 5.22 17.39 14.85
N LYS A 35 6.22 17.13 15.72
CA LYS A 35 6.25 17.62 17.10
C LYS A 35 6.31 19.15 17.21
N LYS A 36 6.86 19.84 16.20
CA LYS A 36 6.91 21.30 16.12
C LYS A 36 5.61 21.93 15.60
N GLY A 37 4.60 21.12 15.25
CA GLY A 37 3.31 21.60 14.73
C GLY A 37 3.37 22.19 13.32
N GLN A 38 4.51 22.14 12.64
CA GLN A 38 4.68 22.66 11.28
C GLN A 38 4.22 21.62 10.26
N LYS A 39 3.26 21.99 9.40
CA LYS A 39 2.89 21.19 8.23
C LYS A 39 3.96 21.35 7.16
N LEU A 40 4.29 20.26 6.48
CA LEU A 40 5.23 20.30 5.36
C LEU A 40 4.48 20.72 4.08
N PRO A 41 4.87 21.81 3.42
CA PRO A 41 4.29 22.20 2.13
C PRO A 41 4.72 21.21 1.05
N ILE A 42 3.75 20.85 0.20
CA ILE A 42 3.94 19.90 -0.90
C ILE A 42 3.51 20.57 -2.19
N GLU A 43 4.52 20.94 -2.96
CA GLU A 43 4.33 21.50 -4.29
C GLU A 43 4.58 20.42 -5.34
N VAL A 44 3.62 20.27 -6.24
CA VAL A 44 3.74 19.38 -7.39
C VAL A 44 3.69 20.23 -8.63
N ALA A 45 4.76 20.19 -9.43
CA ALA A 45 4.78 20.86 -10.72
C ALA A 45 3.77 20.21 -11.68
N GLU A 46 3.16 21.03 -12.54
CA GLU A 46 2.21 20.57 -13.55
C GLU A 46 2.82 19.45 -14.42
N GLY A 47 2.01 18.42 -14.70
CA GLY A 47 2.42 17.24 -15.46
C GLY A 47 3.24 16.19 -14.70
N LYS A 48 3.76 16.48 -13.50
CA LYS A 48 4.48 15.48 -12.68
C LYS A 48 3.54 14.79 -11.69
N LYS A 49 3.68 13.47 -11.55
CA LYS A 49 2.90 12.67 -10.59
C LYS A 49 3.42 12.73 -9.15
N ARG A 50 4.62 13.29 -8.94
CA ARG A 50 5.29 13.34 -7.63
C ARG A 50 5.97 14.71 -7.44
N PRO A 51 6.06 15.20 -6.20
CA PRO A 51 6.88 16.35 -5.85
C PRO A 51 8.32 16.17 -6.32
N ALA A 52 8.97 17.26 -6.73
CA ALA A 52 10.37 17.23 -7.16
C ALA A 52 11.31 16.91 -5.99
N VAL A 53 10.98 17.40 -4.79
CA VAL A 53 11.78 17.17 -3.59
C VAL A 53 11.52 15.75 -3.07
N PRO A 54 12.55 14.88 -3.00
CA PRO A 54 12.38 13.48 -2.63
C PRO A 54 11.86 13.31 -1.19
N LEU A 55 12.22 14.22 -0.27
CA LEU A 55 11.71 14.22 1.10
C LEU A 55 10.21 14.48 1.16
N GLN A 56 9.70 15.47 0.41
CA GLN A 56 8.26 15.74 0.32
C GLN A 56 7.52 14.56 -0.31
N ALA A 57 8.06 13.99 -1.39
CA ALA A 57 7.46 12.83 -2.05
C ALA A 57 7.39 11.60 -1.13
N ALA A 58 8.47 11.31 -0.39
CA ALA A 58 8.51 10.21 0.57
C ALA A 58 7.50 10.40 1.71
N LYS A 59 7.38 11.64 2.22
CA LYS A 59 6.43 11.98 3.28
C LYS A 59 4.98 11.86 2.82
N LEU A 60 4.67 12.41 1.64
CA LEU A 60 3.36 12.31 1.03
C LEU A 60 2.95 10.84 0.87
N ALA A 61 3.80 10.03 0.24
CA ALA A 61 3.53 8.61 0.02
C ALA A 61 3.33 7.84 1.35
N SER A 62 4.12 8.16 2.37
CA SER A 62 4.02 7.50 3.68
C SER A 62 2.70 7.84 4.39
N GLU A 63 2.33 9.11 4.48
CA GLU A 63 1.09 9.53 5.15
C GLU A 63 -0.15 9.05 4.37
N THR A 64 -0.19 9.30 3.06
CA THR A 64 -1.29 8.86 2.17
C THR A 64 -1.52 7.35 2.27
N SER A 65 -0.46 6.54 2.26
CA SER A 65 -0.57 5.07 2.34
C SER A 65 -1.01 4.55 3.71
N ILE A 66 -0.75 5.28 4.80
CA ILE A 66 -1.30 4.95 6.13
C ILE A 66 -2.82 5.20 6.10
N PHE A 67 -3.25 6.41 5.72
CA PHE A 67 -4.68 6.75 5.69
C PHE A 67 -5.47 5.84 4.75
N LEU A 68 -4.91 5.49 3.59
CA LEU A 68 -5.49 4.54 2.65
C LEU A 68 -5.84 3.19 3.29
N ARG A 69 -4.98 2.67 4.18
CA ARG A 69 -5.14 1.33 4.78
C ARG A 69 -6.18 1.29 5.89
N ASP A 70 -6.42 2.42 6.55
CA ASP A 70 -7.31 2.48 7.71
C ASP A 70 -8.70 3.01 7.37
N GLN A 71 -8.85 3.74 6.25
CA GLN A 71 -10.07 4.50 5.94
C GLN A 71 -10.81 4.03 4.70
N LEU A 72 -10.08 3.53 3.69
CA LEU A 72 -10.65 3.30 2.38
C LEU A 72 -11.12 1.86 2.24
N PRO A 73 -12.42 1.62 1.94
CA PRO A 73 -12.89 0.29 1.63
C PRO A 73 -12.29 -0.17 0.30
N ILE A 74 -12.16 -1.47 0.11
CA ILE A 74 -11.47 -2.06 -1.04
C ILE A 74 -12.52 -2.62 -2.01
N TYR A 75 -12.71 -1.93 -3.15
CA TYR A 75 -13.62 -2.36 -4.21
C TYR A 75 -12.96 -3.26 -5.26
N THR A 76 -13.77 -4.00 -6.00
CA THR A 76 -13.33 -4.92 -7.07
C THR A 76 -12.62 -4.18 -8.21
N SER A 77 -13.10 -2.99 -8.60
CA SER A 77 -12.54 -2.19 -9.70
C SER A 77 -12.30 -0.73 -9.32
N TRP A 78 -11.36 -0.08 -10.01
CA TRP A 78 -11.15 1.37 -9.85
C TRP A 78 -12.36 2.18 -10.36
N LYS A 79 -13.06 1.69 -11.38
CA LYS A 79 -14.24 2.36 -11.96
C LYS A 79 -15.33 2.60 -10.92
N THR A 80 -15.47 1.70 -9.94
CA THR A 80 -16.41 1.86 -8.83
C THR A 80 -16.11 3.07 -7.95
N TYR A 81 -14.85 3.51 -7.89
CA TYR A 81 -14.45 4.72 -7.16
C TYR A 81 -14.74 6.01 -7.94
N GLU A 82 -15.02 5.95 -9.24
CA GLU A 82 -15.36 7.12 -10.05
C GLU A 82 -16.82 7.56 -9.86
N ASN A 83 -17.65 6.69 -9.26
CA ASN A 83 -19.00 7.02 -8.79
C ASN A 83 -18.95 8.06 -7.66
N ASP A 84 -20.00 8.84 -7.48
CA ASP A 84 -20.02 9.94 -6.49
C ASP A 84 -19.80 9.44 -5.05
N ALA A 85 -20.35 8.27 -4.71
CA ALA A 85 -20.11 7.62 -3.42
C ALA A 85 -18.63 7.22 -3.22
N GLY A 86 -17.97 6.75 -4.29
CA GLY A 86 -16.56 6.36 -4.28
C GLY A 86 -15.63 7.57 -4.20
N LYS A 87 -15.94 8.63 -4.96
CA LYS A 87 -15.24 9.91 -4.91
C LYS A 87 -15.28 10.52 -3.51
N ALA A 88 -16.43 10.45 -2.82
CA ALA A 88 -16.56 10.93 -1.45
C ALA A 88 -15.63 10.18 -0.47
N GLN A 89 -15.43 8.88 -0.64
CA GLN A 89 -14.51 8.10 0.20
C GLN A 89 -13.05 8.43 -0.08
N VAL A 90 -12.68 8.59 -1.35
CA VAL A 90 -11.34 9.06 -1.74
C VAL A 90 -11.10 10.45 -1.17
N GLN A 91 -12.09 11.34 -1.24
CA GLN A 91 -11.99 12.69 -0.69
C GLN A 91 -11.74 12.66 0.83
N LYS A 92 -12.41 11.79 1.60
CA LYS A 92 -12.12 11.61 3.04
C LYS A 92 -10.66 11.28 3.32
N VAL A 93 -10.03 10.45 2.48
CA VAL A 93 -8.61 10.13 2.60
C VAL A 93 -7.76 11.37 2.30
N LEU A 94 -8.12 12.11 1.24
CA LEU A 94 -7.43 13.35 0.86
C LEU A 94 -7.53 14.41 1.96
N ASP A 95 -8.72 14.61 2.55
CA ASP A 95 -8.94 15.58 3.62
C ASP A 95 -8.06 15.27 4.84
N LYS A 96 -7.91 13.98 5.20
CA LYS A 96 -6.97 13.57 6.26
C LYS A 96 -5.52 13.83 5.90
N VAL A 97 -5.15 13.68 4.64
CA VAL A 97 -3.80 14.05 4.18
C VAL A 97 -3.58 15.55 4.34
N ALA A 98 -4.55 16.41 3.99
CA ALA A 98 -4.49 17.86 4.21
C ALA A 98 -4.48 18.28 5.69
N THR A 99 -4.98 17.43 6.60
CA THR A 99 -4.81 17.70 8.04
C THR A 99 -3.35 17.59 8.48
N ARG A 100 -2.56 16.70 7.87
CA ARG A 100 -1.18 16.41 8.29
C ARG A 100 -0.10 17.09 7.43
N LEU A 101 -0.42 17.37 6.19
CA LEU A 101 0.47 17.97 5.20
C LEU A 101 -0.22 19.19 4.61
N ASP A 102 0.56 20.17 4.19
CA ASP A 102 0.03 21.36 3.53
C ASP A 102 0.01 21.08 2.02
N VAL A 103 -1.15 20.63 1.55
CA VAL A 103 -1.41 20.18 0.18
C VAL A 103 -2.62 20.92 -0.35
N ASP A 104 -2.49 21.49 -1.55
CA ASP A 104 -3.61 22.12 -2.26
C ASP A 104 -4.56 21.05 -2.83
N ILE A 105 -5.56 20.67 -2.03
CA ILE A 105 -6.60 19.70 -2.40
C ILE A 105 -7.86 20.39 -2.93
N LYS A 106 -8.07 21.66 -2.54
CA LYS A 106 -9.27 22.44 -2.88
C LYS A 106 -9.36 22.80 -4.36
N ASN A 107 -8.21 23.03 -4.99
CA ASN A 107 -8.13 23.29 -6.42
C ASN A 107 -7.93 21.95 -7.16
N ASP A 108 -8.52 21.80 -8.35
CA ASP A 108 -8.29 20.65 -9.25
C ASP A 108 -6.89 20.72 -9.90
N GLY A 109 -5.87 20.92 -9.08
CA GLY A 109 -4.48 21.11 -9.47
C GLY A 109 -3.64 19.83 -9.47
N PRO A 110 -2.35 19.94 -9.86
CA PRO A 110 -1.43 18.81 -9.95
C PRO A 110 -1.25 18.06 -8.62
N SER A 111 -1.39 18.74 -7.48
CA SER A 111 -1.30 18.15 -6.15
C SER A 111 -2.42 17.14 -5.86
N LYS A 112 -3.67 17.46 -6.24
CA LYS A 112 -4.82 16.54 -6.13
C LYS A 112 -4.65 15.33 -7.05
N ALA A 113 -4.19 15.55 -8.28
CA ALA A 113 -3.90 14.47 -9.23
C ALA A 113 -2.78 13.53 -8.73
N ALA A 114 -1.72 14.07 -8.14
CA ALA A 114 -0.65 13.28 -7.53
C ALA A 114 -1.17 12.41 -6.36
N CYS A 115 -1.99 12.99 -5.48
CA CYS A 115 -2.56 12.26 -4.37
C CYS A 115 -3.51 11.15 -4.83
N THR A 116 -4.36 11.41 -5.83
CA THR A 116 -5.27 10.39 -6.39
C THR A 116 -4.52 9.26 -7.11
N ASP A 117 -3.41 9.54 -7.80
CA ASP A 117 -2.55 8.49 -8.39
C ASP A 117 -1.92 7.60 -7.31
N ILE A 118 -1.46 8.18 -6.20
CA ILE A 118 -0.95 7.42 -5.06
C ILE A 118 -2.06 6.54 -4.47
N VAL A 119 -3.27 7.08 -4.31
CA VAL A 119 -4.44 6.32 -3.83
C VAL A 119 -4.73 5.14 -4.77
N LYS A 120 -4.79 5.39 -6.08
CA LYS A 120 -5.04 4.38 -7.11
C LYS A 120 -4.04 3.24 -7.08
N ARG A 121 -2.74 3.56 -6.95
CA ARG A 121 -1.69 2.55 -6.82
C ARG A 121 -1.80 1.79 -5.50
N GLY A 122 -2.10 2.48 -4.40
CA GLY A 122 -2.26 1.88 -3.09
C GLY A 122 -3.39 0.85 -3.04
N VAL A 123 -4.57 1.17 -3.58
CA VAL A 123 -5.71 0.24 -3.67
C VAL A 123 -5.36 -0.98 -4.52
N ARG A 124 -4.68 -0.77 -5.66
CA ARG A 124 -4.22 -1.89 -6.50
C ARG A 124 -3.27 -2.83 -5.73
N GLN A 125 -2.33 -2.28 -4.97
CA GLN A 125 -1.40 -3.10 -4.18
C GLN A 125 -2.09 -3.84 -3.04
N GLN A 126 -3.01 -3.19 -2.32
CA GLN A 126 -3.80 -3.85 -1.28
C GLN A 126 -4.57 -5.05 -1.84
N ARG A 127 -5.24 -4.89 -2.98
CA ARG A 127 -5.94 -6.00 -3.66
C ARG A 127 -5.01 -7.13 -4.07
N TYR A 128 -3.83 -6.81 -4.61
CA TYR A 128 -2.83 -7.82 -4.95
C TYR A 128 -2.36 -8.59 -3.70
N HIS A 129 -2.06 -7.89 -2.61
CA HIS A 129 -1.65 -8.52 -1.36
C HIS A 129 -2.75 -9.37 -0.72
N LEU A 130 -4.01 -8.96 -0.83
CA LEU A 130 -5.16 -9.76 -0.40
C LEU A 130 -5.28 -11.03 -1.23
N LYS A 131 -5.30 -10.90 -2.56
CA LYS A 131 -5.38 -12.06 -3.45
C LYS A 131 -4.23 -13.03 -3.19
N ARG A 132 -2.99 -12.54 -3.11
CA ARG A 132 -1.81 -13.39 -2.85
C ARG A 132 -1.85 -14.13 -1.49
N LYS A 133 -2.57 -13.61 -0.49
CA LYS A 133 -2.61 -14.22 0.86
C LYS A 133 -3.74 -15.23 1.04
N TYR A 134 -4.87 -15.01 0.38
CA TYR A 134 -6.09 -15.76 0.64
C TYR A 134 -6.61 -16.55 -0.56
N TYR A 135 -6.19 -16.20 -1.77
CA TYR A 135 -6.60 -16.91 -2.97
C TYR A 135 -5.56 -17.97 -3.32
N ASP A 136 -5.97 -19.23 -3.20
CA ASP A 136 -5.28 -20.38 -3.78
C ASP A 136 -6.14 -20.97 -4.91
N GLU A 137 -5.48 -21.42 -5.99
CA GLU A 137 -6.16 -21.96 -7.19
C GLU A 137 -6.93 -23.26 -6.91
N SER A 138 -6.61 -23.97 -5.82
CA SER A 138 -7.23 -25.22 -5.42
C SER A 138 -8.51 -25.06 -4.58
N LEU A 139 -8.81 -23.85 -4.08
CA LEU A 139 -9.95 -23.60 -3.20
C LEU A 139 -11.24 -23.34 -4.00
N THR A 140 -12.35 -23.90 -3.54
CA THR A 140 -13.68 -23.59 -4.11
C THR A 140 -14.19 -22.23 -3.62
N LYS A 141 -15.12 -21.62 -4.37
CA LYS A 141 -15.77 -20.34 -3.99
C LYS A 141 -16.37 -20.43 -2.57
N GLU A 142 -16.98 -21.55 -2.24
CA GLU A 142 -17.64 -21.78 -0.94
C GLU A 142 -16.63 -21.83 0.21
N GLN A 143 -15.47 -22.46 0.01
CA GLN A 143 -14.40 -22.51 1.00
C GLN A 143 -13.80 -21.12 1.26
N LEU A 144 -13.62 -20.30 0.22
CA LEU A 144 -13.13 -18.92 0.36
C LEU A 144 -14.14 -18.00 1.08
N LEU A 145 -15.44 -18.23 0.88
CA LEU A 145 -16.50 -17.51 1.59
C LEU A 145 -16.63 -17.97 3.06
N ALA A 146 -16.27 -19.22 3.36
CA ALA A 146 -16.23 -19.75 4.71
C ALA A 146 -15.02 -19.25 5.52
N MET A 147 -13.95 -18.80 4.86
CA MET A 147 -12.82 -18.16 5.55
C MET A 147 -13.22 -16.85 6.20
N GLU A 148 -12.66 -16.59 7.38
CA GLU A 148 -12.92 -15.35 8.09
C GLU A 148 -12.43 -14.15 7.28
N PRO A 149 -13.25 -13.08 7.16
CA PRO A 149 -12.84 -11.88 6.46
C PRO A 149 -11.67 -11.22 7.21
N PRO A 150 -10.76 -10.55 6.49
CA PRO A 150 -9.66 -9.83 7.12
C PRO A 150 -10.20 -8.84 8.18
N PRO A 151 -9.55 -8.72 9.35
CA PRO A 151 -10.09 -7.99 10.52
C PRO A 151 -10.35 -6.49 10.27
N LYS A 152 -9.86 -5.92 9.17
CA LYS A 152 -10.06 -4.53 8.77
C LYS A 152 -11.12 -4.34 7.68
N MET A 153 -11.77 -5.41 7.21
CA MET A 153 -12.64 -5.40 6.03
C MET A 153 -14.07 -5.79 6.39
N LYS A 154 -15.05 -5.17 5.72
CA LYS A 154 -16.47 -5.55 5.87
C LYS A 154 -16.76 -6.87 5.14
N LYS A 155 -17.62 -7.70 5.71
CA LYS A 155 -18.01 -9.00 5.12
C LYS A 155 -18.58 -8.87 3.69
N GLN A 156 -19.37 -7.83 3.42
CA GLN A 156 -19.93 -7.60 2.07
C GLN A 156 -18.83 -7.30 1.02
N GLU A 157 -17.81 -6.53 1.40
CA GLU A 157 -16.68 -6.23 0.52
C GLU A 157 -15.85 -7.48 0.23
N TRP A 158 -15.68 -8.34 1.24
CA TRP A 158 -15.03 -9.64 1.09
C TRP A 158 -15.77 -10.54 0.10
N VAL A 159 -17.09 -10.69 0.25
CA VAL A 159 -17.91 -11.52 -0.66
C VAL A 159 -17.78 -11.04 -2.11
N ASN A 160 -17.88 -9.73 -2.34
CA ASN A 160 -17.75 -9.14 -3.68
C ASN A 160 -16.36 -9.39 -4.29
N LEU A 161 -15.29 -9.39 -3.47
CA LEU A 161 -13.93 -9.67 -3.93
C LEU A 161 -13.72 -11.14 -4.28
N VAL A 162 -14.23 -12.05 -3.43
CA VAL A 162 -14.15 -13.49 -3.67
C VAL A 162 -14.92 -13.85 -4.94
N GLU A 163 -16.13 -13.31 -5.10
CA GLU A 163 -16.92 -13.48 -6.32
C GLU A 163 -16.16 -12.99 -7.56
N TYR A 164 -15.57 -11.79 -7.49
CA TYR A 164 -14.78 -11.24 -8.58
C TYR A 164 -13.55 -12.09 -8.92
N TRP A 165 -12.86 -12.67 -7.93
CA TRP A 165 -11.70 -13.55 -8.20
C TRP A 165 -12.08 -14.88 -8.84
N CYS A 166 -13.25 -15.41 -8.50
CA CYS A 166 -13.77 -16.66 -9.05
C CYS A 166 -14.36 -16.53 -10.46
N GLU A 167 -14.48 -15.31 -11.02
CA GLU A 167 -14.91 -15.13 -12.41
C GLU A 167 -13.90 -15.74 -13.40
N PRO A 168 -14.34 -16.51 -14.42
CA PRO A 168 -13.46 -17.22 -15.34
C PRO A 168 -12.52 -16.27 -16.10
N LYS A 169 -12.97 -15.05 -16.40
CA LYS A 169 -12.15 -14.00 -17.03
C LYS A 169 -10.94 -13.60 -16.18
N ASN A 170 -11.07 -13.63 -14.86
CA ASN A 170 -10.05 -13.16 -13.92
C ASN A 170 -9.11 -14.29 -13.45
N GLN A 171 -9.52 -15.55 -13.66
CA GLN A 171 -8.69 -16.74 -13.46
C GLN A 171 -7.62 -16.90 -14.54
N VAL A 172 -7.94 -16.60 -15.80
CA VAL A 172 -6.97 -16.65 -16.92
C VAL A 172 -5.80 -15.68 -16.72
N PHE A 173 -6.05 -14.48 -16.16
CA PHE A 173 -5.00 -13.52 -15.78
C PHE A 173 -4.15 -13.98 -14.59
N ALA A 174 -4.65 -14.89 -13.74
CA ALA A 174 -3.87 -15.44 -12.63
C ALA A 174 -2.75 -16.37 -13.15
N LEU A 175 -3.08 -17.23 -14.12
CA LEU A 175 -2.15 -18.16 -14.77
C LEU A 175 -0.99 -17.44 -15.50
N ILE A 176 -1.25 -16.29 -16.12
CA ILE A 176 -0.20 -15.49 -16.79
C ILE A 176 0.76 -14.88 -15.77
N ASN A 177 0.26 -14.46 -14.60
CA ASN A 177 1.10 -13.85 -13.56
C ASN A 177 1.91 -14.88 -12.77
N SER A 178 1.37 -16.08 -12.54
CA SER A 178 2.11 -17.17 -11.86
C SER A 178 3.34 -17.59 -12.67
N PHE A 179 3.23 -17.71 -14.00
CA PHE A 179 4.35 -17.95 -14.92
C PHE A 179 5.44 -16.86 -14.84
N LEU A 180 5.07 -15.57 -14.72
CA LEU A 180 6.03 -14.47 -14.59
C LEU A 180 6.73 -14.45 -13.23
N THR A 181 6.05 -14.82 -12.15
CA THR A 181 6.67 -14.95 -10.81
C THR A 181 7.64 -16.13 -10.72
N VAL A 182 7.35 -17.25 -11.39
CA VAL A 182 8.29 -18.39 -11.49
C VAL A 182 9.56 -17.96 -12.25
N LYS A 183 9.42 -17.23 -13.36
CA LYS A 183 10.56 -16.71 -14.12
C LYS A 183 11.43 -15.72 -13.33
N TRP A 184 10.84 -14.95 -12.41
CA TRP A 184 11.58 -14.04 -11.53
C TRP A 184 12.33 -14.74 -10.39
N ASN A 185 11.81 -15.87 -9.88
CA ASN A 185 12.49 -16.67 -8.85
C ASN A 185 13.59 -17.58 -9.41
N ILE A 186 13.56 -17.91 -10.71
CA ILE A 186 14.62 -18.67 -11.39
C ILE A 186 15.82 -17.79 -11.74
N CYS A 187 15.64 -16.47 -11.93
CA CYS A 187 16.72 -15.52 -12.24
C CYS A 187 17.35 -14.87 -10.99
N LYS A 188 17.41 -15.56 -9.85
CA LYS A 188 18.03 -15.05 -8.62
C LYS A 188 19.22 -15.88 -8.17
#